data_AF-A0A9W8FC58-F1
#
_entry.id   AF-A0A9W8FC58-F1
#
_cell.length_a   1.000
_cell.length_b   1.000
_cell.length_c   1.000
_cell.angle_alpha   90.00
_cell.angle_beta   90.00
_cell.angle_gamma   90.00
#
_symmetry.space_group_name_H-M   'P 1'
#
loop_
_entity.id
_entity.type
_entity.pdbx_description
1 polymer ?
#
loop_
_entity_poly.entity_id
_entity_poly.type
_entity_poly.pdbx_seq_one_letter_code
_entity_poly.pdbx_strand_id
1 'polypeptide(L)'
;MPMSTSSAAKGAVLNFSLSPADIERRAEALVAEGKKVQDGVAAQTNPTFANVIVPLATRQNEQDADYSVVTFLQNVSTDKSVRDASMAAEEKLDAFEIESMMREDVYRAVRAVFDNKTEVASLGPEDRRLVEKMELVFRRHGLALDKDKREHLGKIRMRLSELAIKFSRNINEGDGRAVLTRDELEGLPSDFFEGRATEVVDGQEGF
;
A
#
# COMPACT_ATOMS: atom_id res chain seq x y z
N MET A 1 5.03 -20.66 -38.05
CA MET A 1 3.87 -21.20 -37.33
C MET A 1 3.37 -20.13 -36.38
N PRO A 2 2.09 -19.73 -36.41
CA PRO A 2 1.61 -18.70 -35.51
C PRO A 2 1.56 -19.26 -34.08
N MET A 3 2.24 -18.56 -33.16
CA MET A 3 2.15 -18.87 -31.73
C MET A 3 0.73 -18.61 -31.25
N SER A 4 0.15 -19.62 -30.62
CA SER A 4 -1.15 -19.55 -29.98
C SER A 4 -1.15 -18.45 -28.92
N THR A 5 -1.84 -17.34 -29.20
CA THR A 5 -2.17 -16.31 -28.20
C THR A 5 -3.28 -16.87 -27.31
N SER A 6 -2.89 -17.65 -26.31
CA SER A 6 -3.80 -18.04 -25.22
C SER A 6 -3.20 -17.65 -23.88
N SER A 7 -3.20 -16.34 -23.62
CA SER A 7 -3.43 -15.86 -22.27
C SER A 7 -4.48 -14.77 -22.38
N ALA A 8 -5.74 -15.18 -22.40
CA ALA A 8 -6.80 -14.27 -22.02
C ALA A 8 -6.47 -13.91 -20.57
N ALA A 9 -6.07 -12.66 -20.33
CA ALA A 9 -6.15 -12.09 -18.99
C ALA A 9 -7.53 -12.48 -18.47
N LYS A 10 -7.58 -13.27 -17.39
CA LYS A 10 -8.83 -13.56 -16.70
C LYS A 10 -9.42 -12.20 -16.38
N GLY A 11 -10.37 -11.73 -17.19
CA GLY A 11 -11.12 -10.52 -16.90
C GLY A 11 -11.76 -10.78 -15.55
N ALA A 12 -11.17 -10.22 -14.51
CA ALA A 12 -11.63 -10.46 -13.16
C ALA A 12 -12.97 -9.76 -13.06
N VAL A 13 -14.05 -10.54 -13.12
CA VAL A 13 -15.35 -10.05 -12.70
C VAL A 13 -15.20 -9.73 -11.22
N LEU A 14 -15.10 -8.44 -10.91
CA LEU A 14 -14.99 -7.96 -9.54
C LEU A 14 -16.19 -8.49 -8.76
N ASN A 15 -15.93 -9.26 -7.71
CA ASN A 15 -16.97 -9.85 -6.87
C ASN A 15 -16.96 -9.17 -5.49
N PHE A 16 -17.88 -8.26 -5.25
CA PHE A 16 -18.00 -7.55 -3.97
C PHE A 16 -18.83 -8.30 -2.92
N SER A 17 -19.36 -9.47 -3.25
CA SER A 17 -20.19 -10.29 -2.34
C SER A 17 -19.35 -11.34 -1.59
N LEU A 18 -18.15 -10.98 -1.14
CA LEU A 18 -17.25 -11.89 -0.42
C LEU A 18 -17.66 -12.03 1.04
N SER A 19 -17.62 -13.26 1.56
CA SER A 19 -17.70 -13.49 3.00
C SER A 19 -16.37 -13.13 3.70
N PRO A 20 -16.36 -12.91 5.03
CA PRO A 20 -15.12 -12.70 5.79
C PRO A 20 -14.07 -13.81 5.55
N ALA A 21 -14.51 -15.08 5.49
CA ALA A 21 -13.63 -16.21 5.23
C ALA A 21 -13.08 -16.26 3.79
N ASP A 22 -13.83 -15.73 2.81
CA ASP A 22 -13.33 -15.61 1.44
C ASP A 22 -12.28 -14.52 1.32
N ILE A 23 -12.45 -13.41 2.04
CA ILE A 23 -11.49 -12.30 2.10
C ILE A 23 -10.16 -12.79 2.66
N GLU A 24 -10.19 -13.45 3.83
CA GLU A 24 -9.00 -13.99 4.47
C GLU A 24 -8.25 -14.98 3.56
N ARG A 25 -8.98 -15.94 2.97
CA ARG A 25 -8.41 -16.94 2.06
C ARG A 25 -7.76 -16.30 0.83
N ARG A 26 -8.38 -15.27 0.25
CA ARG A 26 -7.82 -14.54 -0.90
C ARG A 26 -6.55 -13.80 -0.50
N ALA A 27 -6.55 -13.09 0.63
CA ALA A 27 -5.37 -12.41 1.14
C ALA A 27 -4.19 -13.38 1.35
N GLU A 28 -4.46 -14.56 1.92
CA GLU A 28 -3.43 -15.59 2.09
C GLU A 28 -2.90 -16.15 0.78
N ALA A 29 -3.78 -16.39 -0.19
CA ALA A 29 -3.38 -16.83 -1.53
C ALA A 29 -2.51 -15.78 -2.25
N LEU A 30 -2.87 -14.49 -2.12
CA LEU A 30 -2.11 -13.37 -2.67
C LEU A 30 -0.68 -13.33 -2.11
N VAL A 31 -0.54 -13.46 -0.78
CA VAL A 31 0.77 -13.51 -0.11
C VAL A 31 1.56 -14.76 -0.52
N ALA A 32 0.93 -15.93 -0.50
CA ALA A 32 1.59 -17.20 -0.80
C ALA A 32 2.12 -17.24 -2.24
N GLU A 33 1.31 -16.83 -3.22
CA GLU A 33 1.75 -16.78 -4.61
C GLU A 33 2.80 -15.69 -4.83
N GLY A 34 2.68 -14.55 -4.13
CA GLY A 34 3.71 -13.51 -4.11
C GLY A 34 5.07 -14.02 -3.68
N LYS A 35 5.13 -14.72 -2.53
CA LYS A 35 6.37 -15.33 -2.02
C LYS A 35 6.93 -16.35 -3.00
N LYS A 36 6.07 -17.25 -3.52
CA LYS A 36 6.46 -18.27 -4.49
C LYS A 36 7.08 -17.68 -5.76
N VAL A 37 6.50 -16.64 -6.34
CA VAL A 37 7.04 -15.97 -7.53
C VAL A 37 8.39 -15.30 -7.20
N GLN A 38 8.48 -14.61 -6.07
CA GLN A 38 9.73 -13.97 -5.62
C GLN A 38 10.85 -14.97 -5.38
N ASP A 39 10.55 -16.11 -4.75
CA ASP A 39 11.52 -17.19 -4.53
C ASP A 39 12.00 -17.79 -5.85
N GLY A 40 11.10 -17.98 -6.81
CA GLY A 40 11.45 -18.43 -8.17
C GLY A 40 12.36 -17.44 -8.91
N VAL A 41 12.12 -16.14 -8.74
CA VAL A 41 12.97 -15.07 -9.30
C VAL A 41 14.33 -15.02 -8.61
N ALA A 42 14.37 -15.11 -7.27
CA ALA A 42 15.59 -15.09 -6.48
C ALA A 42 16.51 -16.29 -6.77
N ALA A 43 15.94 -17.42 -7.18
CA ALA A 43 16.67 -18.64 -7.54
C ALA A 43 17.28 -18.62 -8.96
N GLN A 44 17.00 -17.61 -9.78
CA GLN A 44 17.53 -17.54 -11.16
C GLN A 44 19.05 -17.32 -11.16
N THR A 45 19.79 -18.22 -11.80
CA THR A 45 21.25 -18.13 -11.97
C THR A 45 21.67 -17.36 -13.21
N ASN A 46 20.78 -17.25 -14.21
CA ASN A 46 20.95 -16.42 -15.40
C ASN A 46 19.75 -15.46 -15.55
N PRO A 47 19.73 -14.34 -14.81
CA PRO A 47 18.65 -13.36 -14.86
C PRO A 47 18.46 -12.74 -16.25
N THR A 48 17.22 -12.70 -16.72
CA THR A 48 16.79 -12.10 -17.98
C THR A 48 15.45 -11.39 -17.78
N PHE A 49 15.05 -10.54 -18.71
CA PHE A 49 13.73 -9.92 -18.72
C PHE A 49 12.61 -10.98 -18.59
N ALA A 50 12.71 -12.08 -19.33
CA ALA A 50 11.67 -13.10 -19.41
C ALA A 50 11.51 -13.96 -18.14
N ASN A 51 12.58 -14.23 -17.39
CA ASN A 51 12.52 -15.07 -16.18
C ASN A 51 12.56 -14.30 -14.86
N VAL A 52 12.76 -12.97 -14.89
CA VAL A 52 12.76 -12.11 -13.69
C VAL A 52 11.65 -11.06 -13.75
N ILE A 53 11.60 -10.26 -14.82
CA ILE A 53 10.73 -9.08 -14.88
C ILE A 53 9.29 -9.49 -15.23
N VAL A 54 9.14 -10.34 -16.26
CA VAL A 54 7.83 -10.83 -16.70
C VAL A 54 7.07 -11.55 -15.58
N PRO A 55 7.65 -12.50 -14.82
CA PRO A 55 6.91 -13.16 -13.75
C PRO A 55 6.42 -12.21 -12.65
N LEU A 56 7.24 -11.23 -12.26
CA LEU A 56 6.85 -10.21 -11.28
C LEU A 56 5.69 -9.34 -11.80
N ALA A 57 5.78 -8.88 -13.04
CA ALA A 57 4.78 -8.02 -13.66
C ALA A 57 3.46 -8.77 -13.94
N THR A 58 3.53 -9.98 -14.48
CA THR A 58 2.37 -10.83 -14.75
C THR A 58 1.62 -11.12 -13.45
N ARG A 59 2.33 -11.51 -12.38
CA ARG A 59 1.71 -11.74 -11.07
C ARG A 59 0.98 -10.49 -10.56
N GLN A 60 1.64 -9.33 -10.61
CA GLN A 60 1.04 -8.08 -10.17
C GLN A 60 -0.25 -7.79 -10.94
N ASN A 61 -0.24 -7.93 -12.27
CA ASN A 61 -1.42 -7.72 -13.11
C ASN A 61 -2.54 -8.74 -12.84
N GLU A 62 -2.22 -10.03 -12.71
CA GLU A 62 -3.22 -11.08 -12.49
C GLU A 62 -3.94 -10.98 -11.14
N GLN A 63 -3.26 -10.39 -10.14
CA GLN A 63 -3.75 -10.32 -8.77
C GLN A 63 -4.38 -8.99 -8.39
N ASP A 64 -4.22 -7.96 -9.22
CA ASP A 64 -4.64 -6.58 -8.93
C ASP A 64 -6.14 -6.47 -8.60
N ALA A 65 -6.96 -7.22 -9.33
CA ALA A 65 -8.40 -7.24 -9.10
C ALA A 65 -8.80 -7.90 -7.77
N ASP A 66 -8.14 -9.00 -7.41
CA ASP A 66 -8.39 -9.69 -6.14
C ASP A 66 -7.91 -8.84 -4.95
N TYR A 67 -6.73 -8.23 -5.08
CA TYR A 67 -6.22 -7.26 -4.11
C TYR A 67 -7.22 -6.12 -3.93
N SER A 68 -7.64 -5.48 -5.02
CA SER A 68 -8.56 -4.34 -5.00
C SER A 68 -9.90 -4.67 -4.34
N VAL A 69 -10.51 -5.83 -4.67
CA VAL A 69 -11.78 -6.23 -4.06
C VAL A 69 -11.60 -6.48 -2.56
N VAL A 70 -10.54 -7.18 -2.16
CA VAL A 70 -10.27 -7.54 -0.77
C VAL A 70 -10.06 -6.30 0.10
N THR A 71 -9.33 -5.29 -0.38
CA THR A 71 -9.04 -4.08 0.40
C THR A 71 -10.14 -3.01 0.31
N PHE A 72 -10.93 -3.00 -0.77
CA PHE A 72 -11.98 -1.99 -0.94
C PHE A 72 -13.20 -2.19 -0.01
N LEU A 73 -13.53 -3.43 0.35
CA LEU A 73 -14.76 -3.76 1.08
C LEU A 73 -14.87 -3.08 2.47
N GLN A 74 -13.76 -2.74 3.12
CA GLN A 74 -13.76 -1.97 4.36
C GLN A 74 -14.45 -0.60 4.22
N ASN A 75 -14.44 0.00 3.03
CA ASN A 75 -14.95 1.34 2.79
C ASN A 75 -16.44 1.36 2.43
N VAL A 76 -16.97 0.26 1.90
CA VAL A 76 -18.29 0.24 1.24
C VAL A 76 -19.25 -0.82 1.74
N SER A 77 -18.77 -1.89 2.38
CA SER A 77 -19.65 -2.96 2.84
C SER A 77 -20.56 -2.46 3.97
N THR A 78 -21.83 -2.84 3.93
CA THR A 78 -22.79 -2.58 5.02
C THR A 78 -22.58 -3.52 6.21
N ASP A 79 -21.94 -4.68 6.00
CA ASP A 79 -21.65 -5.68 7.04
C ASP A 79 -20.33 -5.36 7.75
N LYS A 80 -20.40 -5.17 9.08
CA LYS A 80 -19.22 -4.87 9.91
C LYS A 80 -18.18 -6.00 9.86
N SER A 81 -18.60 -7.26 9.88
CA SER A 81 -17.67 -8.40 9.88
C SER A 81 -16.85 -8.48 8.59
N VAL A 82 -17.46 -8.11 7.46
CA VAL A 82 -16.79 -7.98 6.16
C VAL A 82 -15.80 -6.83 6.17
N ARG A 83 -16.17 -5.66 6.74
CA ARG A 83 -15.25 -4.53 6.86
C ARG A 83 -14.05 -4.86 7.75
N ASP A 84 -14.27 -5.51 8.89
CA ASP A 84 -13.21 -5.93 9.81
C ASP A 84 -12.23 -6.92 9.13
N ALA A 85 -12.75 -7.91 8.39
CA ALA A 85 -11.91 -8.85 7.65
C ALA A 85 -11.12 -8.18 6.51
N SER A 86 -11.71 -7.19 5.84
CA SER A 86 -11.05 -6.39 4.78
C SER A 86 -9.90 -5.56 5.34
N MET A 87 -10.07 -4.90 6.49
CA MET A 87 -8.99 -4.17 7.19
C MET A 87 -7.84 -5.12 7.56
N ALA A 88 -8.15 -6.26 8.18
CA ALA A 88 -7.12 -7.25 8.56
C ALA A 88 -6.39 -7.85 7.34
N ALA A 89 -7.09 -8.00 6.21
CA ALA A 89 -6.48 -8.43 4.96
C ALA A 89 -5.53 -7.37 4.38
N GLU A 90 -5.90 -6.09 4.39
CA GLU A 90 -5.02 -4.98 3.97
C GLU A 90 -3.76 -4.92 4.84
N GLU A 91 -3.89 -4.98 6.17
CA GLU A 91 -2.72 -5.04 7.08
C GLU A 91 -1.77 -6.19 6.75
N LYS A 92 -2.31 -7.39 6.46
CA LYS A 92 -1.52 -8.57 6.07
C LYS A 92 -0.82 -8.36 4.72
N LEU A 93 -1.50 -7.77 3.75
CA LEU A 93 -0.97 -7.52 2.41
C LEU A 93 0.10 -6.42 2.42
N ASP A 94 -0.09 -5.36 3.19
CA ASP A 94 0.88 -4.28 3.38
C ASP A 94 2.17 -4.80 4.05
N ALA A 95 2.03 -5.64 5.08
CA ALA A 95 3.17 -6.30 5.71
C ALA A 95 3.96 -7.15 4.71
N PHE A 96 3.26 -7.89 3.84
CA PHE A 96 3.89 -8.66 2.78
C PHE A 96 4.56 -7.77 1.72
N GLU A 97 3.97 -6.64 1.34
CA GLU A 97 4.60 -5.70 0.40
C GLU A 97 5.90 -5.11 0.98
N ILE A 98 5.90 -4.77 2.27
CA ILE A 98 7.11 -4.30 2.97
C ILE A 98 8.18 -5.39 2.96
N GLU A 99 7.84 -6.65 3.31
CA GLU A 99 8.76 -7.79 3.25
C GLU A 99 9.34 -7.96 1.84
N SER A 100 8.46 -7.91 0.83
CA SER A 100 8.79 -8.04 -0.59
C SER A 100 9.79 -6.99 -1.06
N MET A 101 9.58 -5.71 -0.70
CA MET A 101 10.46 -4.61 -1.09
C MET A 101 11.82 -4.65 -0.39
N MET A 102 11.97 -5.48 0.64
CA MET A 102 13.21 -5.70 1.37
C MET A 102 13.98 -6.96 0.93
N ARG A 103 13.46 -7.73 -0.04
CA ARG A 103 14.11 -8.92 -0.60
C ARG A 103 15.33 -8.57 -1.45
N GLU A 104 16.51 -8.60 -0.82
CA GLU A 104 17.81 -8.32 -1.48
C GLU A 104 18.15 -9.28 -2.62
N ASP A 105 17.76 -10.54 -2.48
CA ASP A 105 17.94 -11.59 -3.47
C ASP A 105 17.11 -11.36 -4.73
N VAL A 106 15.84 -10.94 -4.57
CA VAL A 106 14.99 -10.51 -5.69
C VAL A 106 15.56 -9.25 -6.34
N TYR A 107 16.01 -8.28 -5.53
CA TYR A 107 16.63 -7.07 -6.08
C TYR A 107 17.88 -7.38 -6.89
N ARG A 108 18.74 -8.30 -6.43
CA ARG A 108 19.92 -8.73 -7.19
C ARG A 108 19.54 -9.29 -8.56
N ALA A 109 18.47 -10.09 -8.65
CA ALA A 109 17.98 -10.61 -9.93
C ALA A 109 17.47 -9.48 -10.84
N VAL A 110 16.65 -8.56 -10.33
CA VAL A 110 16.16 -7.38 -11.08
C VAL A 110 17.31 -6.50 -11.53
N ARG A 111 18.30 -6.27 -10.67
CA ARG A 111 19.47 -5.45 -10.94
C ARG A 111 20.35 -6.05 -12.03
N ALA A 112 20.53 -7.37 -12.02
CA ALA A 112 21.25 -8.07 -13.08
C ALA A 112 20.62 -7.85 -14.47
N VAL A 113 19.28 -7.89 -14.57
CA VAL A 113 18.57 -7.56 -15.81
C VAL A 113 18.76 -6.09 -16.19
N PHE A 114 18.61 -5.17 -15.24
CA PHE A 114 18.79 -3.74 -15.48
C PHE A 114 20.22 -3.37 -15.94
N ASP A 115 21.24 -4.04 -15.40
CA ASP A 115 22.64 -3.80 -15.75
C ASP A 115 23.02 -4.46 -17.09
N ASN A 116 22.25 -5.44 -17.59
CA ASN A 116 22.41 -6.02 -18.93
C ASN A 116 21.93 -5.04 -20.03
N LYS A 117 22.78 -4.07 -20.36
CA LYS A 117 22.45 -3.00 -21.32
C LYS A 117 22.14 -3.52 -22.72
N THR A 118 22.74 -4.63 -23.15
CA THR A 118 22.45 -5.23 -24.46
C THR A 118 21.02 -5.76 -24.52
N GLU A 119 20.59 -6.50 -23.50
CA GLU A 119 19.21 -7.01 -23.41
C GLU A 119 18.22 -5.86 -23.29
N VAL A 120 18.43 -4.92 -22.36
CA VAL A 120 17.54 -3.77 -22.15
C VAL A 120 17.40 -2.88 -23.39
N ALA A 121 18.48 -2.72 -24.17
CA ALA A 121 18.44 -1.99 -25.43
C ALA A 121 17.65 -2.71 -26.54
N SER A 122 17.53 -4.04 -26.46
CA SER A 122 16.74 -4.84 -27.41
C SER A 122 15.24 -4.87 -27.10
N LEU A 123 14.85 -4.50 -25.87
CA LEU A 123 13.45 -4.44 -25.44
C LEU A 123 12.68 -3.29 -26.11
N GLY A 124 11.35 -3.47 -26.21
CA GLY A 124 10.43 -2.41 -26.59
C GLY A 124 10.40 -1.27 -25.55
N PRO A 125 9.84 -0.09 -25.89
CA PRO A 125 9.87 1.09 -25.02
C PRO A 125 9.21 0.87 -23.65
N GLU A 126 8.09 0.15 -23.60
CA GLU A 126 7.35 -0.12 -22.37
C GLU A 126 8.10 -1.10 -21.46
N ASP A 127 8.55 -2.23 -22.02
CA ASP A 127 9.34 -3.23 -21.30
C ASP A 127 10.62 -2.63 -20.72
N ARG A 128 11.32 -1.79 -21.48
CA ARG A 128 12.50 -1.06 -20.97
C ARG A 128 12.13 -0.19 -19.78
N ARG A 129 11.05 0.59 -19.90
CA ARG A 129 10.57 1.45 -18.81
C ARG A 129 10.16 0.62 -17.59
N LEU A 130 9.57 -0.55 -17.78
CA LEU A 130 9.21 -1.46 -16.70
C LEU A 130 10.44 -1.89 -15.90
N VAL A 131 11.51 -2.33 -16.59
CA VAL A 131 12.79 -2.67 -15.94
C VAL A 131 13.35 -1.50 -15.15
N GLU A 132 13.40 -0.31 -15.76
CA GLU A 132 13.90 0.92 -15.11
C GLU A 132 13.09 1.28 -13.86
N LYS A 133 11.76 1.13 -13.92
CA LYS A 133 10.87 1.45 -12.80
C LYS A 133 10.97 0.42 -11.68
N MET A 134 11.03 -0.87 -12.00
CA MET A 134 11.24 -1.91 -10.98
C MET A 134 12.57 -1.72 -10.25
N GLU A 135 13.67 -1.48 -10.99
CA GLU A 135 14.98 -1.19 -10.35
C GLU A 135 14.90 0.05 -9.46
N LEU A 136 14.30 1.13 -9.96
CA LEU A 136 14.18 2.39 -9.25
C LEU A 136 13.43 2.24 -7.93
N VAL A 137 12.36 1.43 -7.89
CA VAL A 137 11.60 1.18 -6.66
C VAL A 137 12.52 0.55 -5.62
N PHE A 138 13.15 -0.59 -5.92
CA PHE A 138 14.07 -1.23 -4.95
C PHE A 138 15.21 -0.31 -4.50
N ARG A 139 15.75 0.49 -5.42
CA ARG A 139 16.80 1.47 -5.10
C ARG A 139 16.29 2.56 -4.14
N ARG A 140 15.05 3.05 -4.32
CA ARG A 140 14.40 3.99 -3.37
C ARG A 140 14.08 3.33 -2.02
N HIS A 141 13.90 2.02 -1.99
CA HIS A 141 13.84 1.22 -0.76
C HIS A 141 15.21 1.00 -0.10
N GLY A 142 16.29 1.46 -0.72
CA GLY A 142 17.63 1.42 -0.15
C GLY A 142 18.36 0.10 -0.39
N LEU A 143 17.86 -0.78 -1.26
CA LEU A 143 18.52 -2.07 -1.50
C LEU A 143 19.83 -1.93 -2.29
N ALA A 144 20.03 -0.81 -2.98
CA ALA A 144 21.31 -0.45 -3.59
C ALA A 144 22.38 0.03 -2.59
N LEU A 145 21.99 0.31 -1.34
CA LEU A 145 22.91 0.78 -0.31
C LEU A 145 23.67 -0.39 0.32
N ASP A 146 24.85 -0.10 0.87
CA ASP A 146 25.53 -1.00 1.79
C ASP A 146 24.69 -1.23 3.06
N LYS A 147 25.01 -2.30 3.79
CA LYS A 147 24.24 -2.75 4.95
C LYS A 147 24.11 -1.64 6.01
N ASP A 148 25.21 -0.95 6.33
CA ASP A 148 25.22 0.09 7.36
C ASP A 148 24.32 1.28 6.99
N LYS A 149 24.38 1.74 5.74
CA LYS A 149 23.48 2.81 5.24
C LYS A 149 22.03 2.35 5.18
N ARG A 150 21.77 1.08 4.85
CA ARG A 150 20.41 0.52 4.82
C ARG A 150 19.82 0.41 6.23
N GLU A 151 20.60 0.00 7.22
CA GLU A 151 20.21 0.02 8.63
C GLU A 151 19.93 1.44 9.11
N HIS A 152 20.76 2.40 8.72
CA HIS A 152 20.53 3.82 9.04
C HIS A 152 19.24 4.35 8.40
N LEU A 153 18.98 4.03 7.13
CA LEU A 153 17.71 4.35 6.46
C LEU A 153 16.51 3.73 7.19
N GLY A 154 16.63 2.49 7.66
CA GLY A 154 15.61 1.82 8.48
C GLY A 154 15.30 2.59 9.76
N LYS A 155 16.33 3.03 10.49
CA LYS A 155 16.17 3.86 11.70
C LYS A 155 15.47 5.20 11.40
N ILE A 156 15.81 5.86 10.28
CA ILE A 156 15.14 7.10 9.85
C ILE A 156 13.65 6.84 9.57
N ARG A 157 13.32 5.78 8.82
CA ARG A 157 11.92 5.44 8.49
C ARG A 157 11.09 5.13 9.74
N MET A 158 11.64 4.37 10.69
CA MET A 158 10.99 4.10 11.97
C MET A 158 10.72 5.40 12.72
N ARG A 159 11.71 6.30 12.80
CA ARG A 159 11.54 7.59 13.46
C ARG A 159 10.49 8.46 12.78
N LEU A 160 10.42 8.46 11.45
CA LEU A 160 9.39 9.20 10.71
C LEU A 160 7.99 8.66 11.01
N SER A 161 7.82 7.34 11.07
CA SER A 161 6.54 6.71 11.43
C SER A 161 6.10 7.10 12.84
N GLU A 162 6.99 7.01 13.83
CA GLU A 162 6.73 7.46 15.20
C GLU A 162 6.30 8.93 15.26
N LEU A 163 7.02 9.80 14.54
CA LEU A 163 6.72 11.24 14.51
C LEU A 163 5.37 11.52 13.85
N ALA A 164 5.02 10.82 12.77
CA ALA A 164 3.73 10.96 12.10
C ALA A 164 2.57 10.54 13.03
N ILE A 165 2.70 9.40 13.71
CA ILE A 165 1.71 8.94 14.69
C ILE A 165 1.56 9.95 15.82
N LYS A 166 2.68 10.43 16.38
CA LYS A 166 2.66 11.43 17.45
C LYS A 166 2.01 12.74 17.00
N PHE A 167 2.31 13.20 15.78
CA PHE A 167 1.72 14.41 15.22
C PHE A 167 0.21 14.28 15.09
N SER A 168 -0.28 13.20 14.48
CA SER A 168 -1.73 12.95 14.34
C SER A 168 -2.41 12.83 15.70
N ARG A 169 -1.78 12.15 16.67
CA ARG A 169 -2.30 12.05 18.04
C ARG A 169 -2.44 13.42 18.69
N ASN A 170 -1.39 14.25 18.62
CA ASN A 170 -1.42 15.59 19.21
C ASN A 170 -2.56 16.45 18.66
N ILE A 171 -2.92 16.29 17.38
CA ILE A 171 -4.04 16.99 16.77
C ILE A 171 -5.37 16.40 17.25
N ASN A 172 -5.51 15.07 17.19
CA ASN A 172 -6.76 14.40 17.53
C ASN A 172 -7.13 14.48 19.01
N GLU A 173 -6.14 14.47 19.89
CA GLU A 173 -6.30 14.59 21.34
C GLU A 173 -6.21 16.04 21.84
N GLY A 174 -6.01 17.00 20.93
CA GLY A 174 -6.03 18.42 21.27
C GLY A 174 -7.44 18.85 21.66
N ASP A 175 -7.60 19.36 22.88
CA ASP A 175 -8.86 19.83 23.45
C ASP A 175 -8.95 21.37 23.51
N GLY A 176 -8.10 22.04 22.73
CA GLY A 176 -8.04 23.49 22.65
C GLY A 176 -9.40 24.07 22.26
N ARG A 177 -10.01 24.78 23.20
CA ARG A 177 -11.30 25.46 23.03
C ARG A 177 -11.23 26.89 23.54
N ALA A 178 -12.03 27.75 22.93
CA ALA A 178 -12.29 29.11 23.40
C ALA A 178 -13.77 29.18 23.75
N VAL A 179 -14.08 29.74 24.92
CA VAL A 179 -15.45 30.02 25.32
C VAL A 179 -15.76 31.45 24.89
N LEU A 180 -16.82 31.63 24.10
CA LEU A 180 -17.22 32.93 23.56
C LEU A 180 -18.66 33.25 23.96
N THR A 181 -18.91 34.52 24.25
CA THR A 181 -20.24 35.03 24.58
C THR A 181 -21.14 35.06 23.35
N ARG A 182 -22.45 35.21 23.57
CA ARG A 182 -23.43 35.33 22.47
C ARG A 182 -23.15 36.52 21.55
N ASP A 183 -22.70 37.64 22.12
CA ASP A 183 -22.42 38.86 21.39
C ASP A 183 -21.16 38.71 20.51
N GLU A 184 -20.14 37.98 20.99
CA GLU A 184 -18.93 37.67 20.19
C GLU A 184 -19.20 36.72 19.02
N LEU A 185 -20.33 36.00 19.04
CA LEU A 185 -20.78 35.05 18.02
C LEU A 185 -21.91 35.61 17.13
N GLU A 186 -22.04 36.94 17.05
CA GLU A 186 -23.04 37.60 16.22
C GLU A 186 -22.95 37.15 14.73
N GLY A 187 -24.11 36.85 14.14
CA GLY A 187 -24.22 36.41 12.74
C GLY A 187 -24.33 34.89 12.55
N LEU A 188 -24.08 34.09 13.60
CA LEU A 188 -24.38 32.66 13.56
C LEU A 188 -25.89 32.40 13.72
N PRO A 189 -26.46 31.43 12.96
CA PRO A 189 -27.88 31.11 13.03
C PRO A 189 -28.24 30.49 14.39
N SER A 190 -29.51 30.57 14.80
CA SER A 190 -29.93 30.17 16.15
C SER A 190 -29.76 28.67 16.43
N ASP A 191 -29.93 27.83 15.40
CA ASP A 191 -29.75 26.38 15.46
C ASP A 191 -28.29 25.96 15.74
N PHE A 192 -27.32 26.85 15.44
CA PHE A 192 -25.92 26.62 15.79
C PHE A 192 -25.73 26.38 17.29
N PHE A 193 -26.53 27.01 18.15
CA PHE A 193 -26.37 26.99 19.60
C PHE A 193 -27.10 25.83 20.27
N GLU A 194 -27.96 25.10 19.54
CA GLU A 194 -28.74 24.00 20.09
C GLU A 194 -27.83 22.80 20.44
N GLY A 195 -27.94 22.29 21.66
CA GLY A 195 -27.21 21.10 22.13
C GLY A 195 -25.72 21.31 22.41
N ARG A 196 -25.21 22.55 22.35
CA ARG A 196 -23.83 22.87 22.76
C ARG A 196 -23.70 22.96 24.27
N ALA A 197 -22.52 22.61 24.78
CA ALA A 197 -22.18 22.87 26.17
C ALA A 197 -22.07 24.38 26.41
N THR A 198 -22.46 24.85 27.60
CA THR A 198 -22.35 26.25 27.99
C THR A 198 -21.54 26.39 29.27
N GLU A 199 -20.82 27.50 29.38
CA GLU A 199 -20.00 27.87 30.54
C GLU A 199 -20.20 29.35 30.87
N VAL A 200 -20.17 29.72 32.16
CA VAL A 200 -20.33 31.13 32.57
C VAL A 200 -18.97 31.81 32.54
N VAL A 201 -18.82 32.85 31.72
CA VAL A 201 -17.61 33.68 31.62
C VAL A 201 -18.01 35.12 31.95
N ASP A 202 -17.37 35.73 32.95
CA ASP A 202 -17.62 37.11 33.40
C ASP A 202 -19.10 37.47 33.65
N GLY A 203 -19.89 36.47 34.10
CA GLY A 203 -21.31 36.63 34.42
C GLY A 203 -22.25 36.54 33.21
N GLN A 204 -21.72 36.19 32.03
CA GLN A 204 -22.49 35.93 30.80
C GLN A 204 -22.41 34.45 30.42
N GLU A 205 -23.43 33.96 29.72
CA GLU A 205 -23.43 32.61 29.14
C GLU A 205 -22.51 32.59 27.92
N GLY A 206 -21.49 31.75 27.98
CA GLY A 206 -20.58 31.44 26.88
C GLY A 206 -20.80 30.03 26.33
N PHE A 207 -20.45 29.85 25.07
CA PHE A 207 -20.55 28.60 24.30
C PHE A 207 -19.17 28.09 23.88
#